data_AF-A0A7K8DQ15-F1
#
_entry.id   AF-A0A7K8DQ15-F1
#
_cell.length_a   1.000
_cell.length_b   1.000
_cell.length_c   1.000
_cell.angle_alpha   90.00
_cell.angle_beta   90.00
_cell.angle_gamma   90.00
#
_symmetry.space_group_name_H-M   'P 1'
#
loop_
_entity.id
_entity.type
_entity.pdbx_description
1 polymer ?
#
loop_
_entity_poly.entity_id
_entity_poly.type
_entity_poly.pdbx_seq_one_letter_code
_entity_poly.pdbx_strand_id
1 'polypeptide(L)' 'DPSADPSQQEAKQREAEIRNTILAQVLDQAARARLSNLALVKPDKAKAVENYLIQMARFGQLAGKVS' A
#
# COMPACT_ATOMS: atom_id res chain seq x y z
N ASP A 1 -7.75 8.62 31.81
CA ASP A 1 -7.00 9.05 30.62
C ASP A 1 -6.55 7.80 29.88
N PRO A 2 -7.06 7.47 28.69
CA PRO A 2 -6.80 6.18 28.07
C PRO A 2 -5.40 6.21 27.45
N SER A 3 -4.47 5.60 28.16
CA SER A 3 -3.11 5.31 27.72
C SER A 3 -3.17 4.39 26.49
N ALA A 4 -3.05 4.98 25.29
CA ALA A 4 -2.82 4.20 24.08
C ALA A 4 -1.41 3.61 24.17
N ASP A 5 -1.31 2.31 24.41
CA ASP A 5 -0.05 1.57 24.53
C ASP A 5 0.90 1.88 23.33
N PRO A 6 2.12 2.41 23.57
CA PRO A 6 3.07 2.75 22.51
C PRO A 6 3.41 1.54 21.62
N SER A 7 3.37 0.33 22.18
CA SER A 7 3.57 -0.94 21.48
C SER A 7 2.58 -1.19 20.33
N GLN A 8 1.33 -0.76 20.47
CA GLN A 8 0.31 -0.94 19.44
C GLN A 8 0.46 0.09 18.31
N GLN A 9 0.90 1.30 18.65
CA GLN A 9 1.17 2.36 17.70
C GLN A 9 2.35 1.98 16.78
N GLU A 10 3.42 1.44 17.36
CA GLU A 10 4.58 0.97 16.61
C GLU A 10 4.26 -0.21 15.69
N ALA A 11 3.45 -1.18 16.14
CA ALA A 11 3.07 -2.31 15.30
C ALA A 11 2.30 -1.86 14.05
N LYS A 12 1.35 -0.94 14.22
CA LYS A 12 0.59 -0.36 13.10
C LYS A 12 1.48 0.44 12.15
N GLN A 13 2.45 1.19 12.67
CA GLN A 13 3.38 1.94 11.85
C GLN A 13 4.28 1.01 11.03
N ARG A 14 4.84 -0.03 11.65
CA ARG A 14 5.64 -1.03 10.92
C ARG A 14 4.84 -1.73 9.83
N GLU A 15 3.59 -2.11 10.09
CA GLU A 15 2.72 -2.67 9.05
C GLU A 15 2.49 -1.69 7.89
N ALA A 16 2.26 -0.42 8.20
CA ALA A 16 2.08 0.61 7.19
C ALA A 16 3.35 0.85 6.36
N GLU A 17 4.53 0.89 7.01
CA GLU A 17 5.82 1.01 6.34
C GLU A 17 6.12 -0.18 5.42
N ILE A 18 5.86 -1.41 5.89
CA ILE A 18 6.03 -2.62 5.07
C ILE A 18 5.11 -2.54 3.85
N ARG A 19 3.83 -2.20 4.03
CA ARG A 19 2.88 -2.02 2.92
C ARG A 19 3.36 -0.94 1.94
N ASN A 20 3.82 0.20 2.44
CA ASN A 20 4.30 1.30 1.59
C ASN A 20 5.56 0.91 0.82
N THR A 21 6.49 0.21 1.47
CA THR A 21 7.73 -0.29 0.85
C THR A 21 7.42 -1.27 -0.27
N ILE A 22 6.53 -2.22 -0.02
CA ILE A 22 6.06 -3.17 -1.03
C ILE A 22 5.46 -2.42 -2.22
N LEU A 23 4.51 -1.53 -1.98
CA LEU A 23 3.87 -0.73 -3.02
C LEU A 23 4.89 0.11 -3.81
N ALA A 24 5.89 0.70 -3.14
CA ALA A 24 6.94 1.48 -3.78
C ALA A 24 7.90 0.62 -4.62
N GLN A 25 8.08 -0.66 -4.26
CA GLN A 25 8.86 -1.60 -5.05
C GLN A 25 8.10 -2.13 -6.26
N VAL A 26 6.78 -2.30 -6.15
CA VAL A 26 5.95 -2.86 -7.23
C VAL A 26 5.24 -1.82 -8.09
N LEU A 27 5.14 -0.56 -7.69
CA LEU A 27 4.58 0.52 -8.49
C LEU A 27 5.70 1.45 -8.95
N ASP A 28 5.68 1.83 -10.23
CA ASP A 28 6.50 2.94 -10.68
C ASP A 28 5.85 4.31 -10.34
N GLN A 29 6.58 5.39 -10.63
CA GLN A 29 6.07 6.76 -10.39
C GLN A 29 4.79 7.07 -11.17
N ALA A 30 4.64 6.53 -12.39
CA ALA A 30 3.48 6.79 -13.24
C ALA A 30 2.23 6.06 -12.73
N ALA A 31 2.37 4.80 -12.34
CA ALA A 31 1.32 3.97 -11.74
C ALA A 31 0.90 4.53 -10.38
N ARG A 32 1.84 5.05 -9.58
CA ARG A 32 1.51 5.74 -8.32
C ARG A 32 0.66 6.99 -8.56
N ALA A 33 1.01 7.80 -9.58
CA ALA A 33 0.21 8.95 -9.97
C ALA A 33 -1.18 8.55 -10.50
N ARG A 34 -1.27 7.47 -11.30
CA ARG A 34 -2.55 6.90 -11.75
C ARG A 34 -3.41 6.40 -10.59
N LEU A 35 -2.82 5.71 -9.62
CA LEU A 35 -3.52 5.22 -8.43
C LEU A 35 -4.02 6.38 -7.58
N SER A 36 -3.23 7.44 -7.42
CA SER A 36 -3.63 8.66 -6.71
C SER A 36 -4.80 9.36 -7.41
N ASN A 37 -4.72 9.56 -8.73
CA ASN A 37 -5.84 10.10 -9.51
C ASN A 37 -7.08 9.21 -9.45
N LEU A 38 -6.91 7.88 -9.50
CA LEU A 38 -8.00 6.93 -9.35
C LEU A 38 -8.62 7.02 -7.96
N ALA A 39 -7.84 7.24 -6.90
CA ALA A 39 -8.33 7.41 -5.54
C ALA A 39 -9.16 8.69 -5.38
N LEU A 40 -8.80 9.76 -6.11
CA LEU A 40 -9.57 11.00 -6.14
C LEU A 40 -10.95 10.82 -6.77
N VAL A 41 -11.04 10.05 -7.86
CA VAL A 41 -12.31 9.86 -8.58
C VAL A 41 -13.13 8.67 -8.05
N LYS A 42 -12.46 7.61 -7.59
CA LYS A 42 -13.03 6.32 -7.17
C LYS A 42 -12.16 5.67 -6.09
N PRO A 43 -12.26 6.12 -4.83
CA PRO A 43 -11.43 5.62 -3.73
C PRO A 43 -11.61 4.11 -3.49
N ASP A 44 -12.81 3.56 -3.68
CA ASP A 44 -13.08 2.13 -3.52
C ASP A 44 -12.28 1.27 -4.51
N LYS A 45 -12.20 1.72 -5.77
CA LYS A 45 -11.40 1.02 -6.79
C LYS A 45 -9.91 1.12 -6.53
N ALA A 46 -9.44 2.29 -6.09
CA ALA A 46 -8.04 2.47 -5.73
C ALA A 46 -7.63 1.54 -4.59
N LYS A 47 -8.43 1.45 -3.51
CA LYS A 47 -8.18 0.53 -2.39
C LYS A 47 -8.15 -0.94 -2.83
N ALA A 48 -9.06 -1.33 -3.73
CA ALA A 48 -9.08 -2.69 -4.26
C ALA A 48 -7.80 -3.02 -5.04
N VAL A 49 -7.34 -2.10 -5.90
CA VAL A 49 -6.09 -2.25 -6.65
C VAL A 49 -4.89 -2.31 -5.72
N GLU A 50 -4.84 -1.43 -4.71
CA GLU A 50 -3.76 -1.35 -3.74
C GLU A 50 -3.64 -2.65 -2.92
N ASN A 51 -4.76 -3.18 -2.42
CA ASN A 51 -4.81 -4.47 -1.74
C ASN A 51 -4.38 -5.63 -2.64
N TYR A 52 -4.83 -5.64 -3.90
CA TYR A 52 -4.47 -6.68 -4.86
C TYR A 52 -2.96 -6.68 -5.18
N LEU A 53 -2.38 -5.49 -5.35
CA LEU A 53 -0.93 -5.33 -5.56
C LEU A 53 -0.12 -5.77 -4.35
N ILE A 54 -0.53 -5.38 -3.14
CA ILE A 54 0.12 -5.84 -1.90
C ILE A 54 0.08 -7.37 -1.82
N GLN A 55 -1.07 -7.97 -2.12
CA GLN A 55 -1.23 -9.42 -2.07
C GLN A 55 -0.29 -10.12 -3.07
N MET A 56 -0.30 -9.71 -4.34
CA MET A 56 0.57 -10.31 -5.36
C MET A 56 2.05 -10.08 -5.05
N ALA A 57 2.42 -8.93 -4.49
CA ALA A 57 3.80 -8.67 -4.07
C ALA A 57 4.24 -9.58 -2.93
N ARG A 58 3.38 -9.80 -1.93
CA ARG A 58 3.65 -10.70 -0.79
C ARG A 58 3.83 -12.15 -1.24
N PHE A 59 3.10 -12.58 -2.26
CA PHE A 59 3.25 -13.90 -2.86
C PHE A 59 4.41 -13.99 -3.86
N GLY A 60 5.15 -12.91 -4.09
CA GLY A 60 6.23 -12.87 -5.07
C GLY A 60 5.76 -13.04 -6.52
N GLN A 61 4.46 -12.83 -6.79
CA GLN A 61 3.85 -12.99 -8.11
C GLN A 61 4.05 -11.76 -9.01
N LEU A 62 4.48 -10.63 -8.44
CA LEU A 62 4.85 -9.45 -9.22
C LEU A 62 6.31 -9.58 -9.66
N ALA A 63 6.51 -9.96 -10.92
CA ALA A 63 7.83 -10.11 -11.54
C ALA A 63 8.51 -8.77 -11.90
N GLY A 64 7.91 -7.62 -11.56
CA GLY A 64 8.43 -6.30 -11.87
C GLY A 64 7.53 -5.16 -11.42
N LYS A 65 8.00 -3.93 -11.70
CA LYS A 65 7.23 -2.70 -11.45
C LYS A 65 6.04 -2.62 -12.41
N VAL A 66 4.87 -2.33 -11.87
CA VAL A 66 3.64 -2.04 -12.59
C VAL A 66 3.65 -0.56 -13.00
N SER A 67 3.36 -0.28 -14.28
CA SER A 67 3.34 1.05 -14.92
C SER A 67 1.94 1.44 -15.41
#